data_AF-A0A9D5YBF8-F1
#
_entry.id   AF-A0A9D5YBF8-F1
#
_cell.length_a   1.000
_cell.length_b   1.000
_cell.length_c   1.000
_cell.angle_alpha   90.00
_cell.angle_beta   90.00
_cell.angle_gamma   90.00
#
_symmetry.space_group_name_H-M   'P 1'
#
loop_
_entity.id
_entity.type
_entity.pdbx_description
1 polymer ?
#
loop_
_entity_poly.entity_id
_entity_poly.type
_entity_poly.pdbx_seq_one_letter_code
_entity_poly.pdbx_strand_id
1 'polypeptide(L)'
;MIKDHEIPQILYRECVLEEIKARESGEDREDYELADKLIEEINTLGYNFKYLTDFNWYKVADKRIVDILKKYILNFNNLGISEDLLNLVSHKGFFEATQMVLDLYELIKERLNPKYQCECAGCDNALHNIADRRFESQFLDYYKSEDDAVRLALTMELLGKWKNEQAKLISLVHLKSDNREVVFTALDVIKYFKGDKICKEAVSPLCHSKDKDIASLAKKVIKKL
;
A
#
# COMPACT_ATOMS: atom_id res chain seq x y z
N MET A 1 25.17 5.15 26.31
CA MET A 1 23.74 5.48 26.26
C MET A 1 23.55 6.33 25.02
N ILE A 2 23.06 5.73 23.93
CA ILE A 2 22.75 6.46 22.70
C ILE A 2 21.49 7.27 23.00
N LYS A 3 21.50 8.57 22.71
CA LYS A 3 20.34 9.44 22.98
C LYS A 3 19.26 9.18 21.93
N ASP A 4 17.98 9.32 22.27
CA ASP A 4 16.85 8.98 21.38
C ASP A 4 16.84 9.72 20.02
N HIS A 5 17.56 10.85 19.90
CA HIS A 5 17.73 11.60 18.64
C HIS A 5 18.91 11.12 17.79
N GLU A 6 19.79 10.28 18.32
CA GLU A 6 20.92 9.67 17.59
C GLU A 6 20.49 8.41 16.84
N ILE A 7 19.45 7.71 17.31
CA ILE A 7 18.94 6.47 16.69
C ILE A 7 18.48 6.69 15.23
N PRO A 8 17.66 7.71 14.89
CA PRO A 8 17.28 7.97 13.50
C PRO A 8 18.49 8.27 12.60
N GLN A 9 19.52 8.93 13.13
CA GLN A 9 20.72 9.25 12.35
C GLN A 9 21.61 8.03 12.11
N ILE A 10 21.69 7.12 13.07
CA ILE A 10 22.44 5.85 12.92
C ILE A 10 21.78 5.00 11.86
N LEU A 11 20.47 4.78 11.97
CA LEU A 11 19.70 3.98 11.01
C LEU A 11 19.75 4.56 9.60
N TYR A 12 19.63 5.88 9.45
CA TYR A 12 19.81 6.54 8.15
C TYR A 12 21.19 6.25 7.53
N ARG A 13 22.26 6.37 8.34
CA ARG A 13 23.62 6.10 7.85
C ARG A 13 23.81 4.64 7.46
N GLU A 14 23.21 3.72 8.20
CA GLU A 14 23.24 2.29 7.86
C GLU A 14 22.56 2.04 6.50
N CYS A 15 21.37 2.59 6.27
CA CYS A 15 20.70 2.47 4.97
C CYS A 15 21.52 3.07 3.82
N VAL A 16 22.14 4.24 4.02
CA VAL A 16 23.03 4.83 3.00
C VAL A 16 24.23 3.93 2.71
N LEU A 17 24.83 3.32 3.73
CA LEU A 17 25.95 2.39 3.56
C LEU A 17 25.52 1.10 2.84
N GLU A 18 24.30 0.62 3.09
CA GLU A 18 23.74 -0.52 2.36
C GLU A 18 23.50 -0.18 0.89
N GLU A 19 22.93 0.98 0.58
CA GLU A 19 22.76 1.44 -0.80
C GLU A 19 24.11 1.59 -1.52
N ILE A 20 25.13 2.15 -0.86
CA ILE A 20 26.49 2.26 -1.45
C ILE A 20 27.04 0.87 -1.77
N LYS A 21 26.94 -0.09 -0.85
CA LYS A 21 27.42 -1.46 -1.09
C LYS A 21 26.65 -2.15 -2.23
N ALA A 22 25.35 -1.93 -2.33
CA ALA A 22 24.53 -2.47 -3.40
C ALA A 22 24.91 -1.86 -4.76
N ARG A 23 25.19 -0.55 -4.82
CA ARG A 23 25.74 0.10 -6.02
C ARG A 23 27.11 -0.45 -6.41
N GLU A 24 27.99 -0.69 -5.44
CA GLU A 24 29.34 -1.24 -5.67
C GLU A 24 29.33 -2.71 -6.13
N SER A 25 28.30 -3.49 -5.80
CA SER A 25 28.17 -4.88 -6.24
C SER A 25 27.89 -4.99 -7.74
N GLY A 26 27.31 -3.94 -8.35
CA GLY A 26 26.86 -3.91 -9.74
C GLY A 26 25.52 -4.59 -9.99
N GLU A 27 24.87 -5.12 -8.95
CA GLU A 27 23.48 -5.56 -9.00
C GLU A 27 22.57 -4.35 -9.21
N ASP A 28 21.49 -4.51 -9.98
CA ASP A 28 20.54 -3.43 -10.31
C ASP A 28 21.18 -2.15 -10.88
N ARG A 29 22.33 -2.25 -11.55
CA ARG A 29 23.08 -1.10 -12.08
C ARG A 29 22.23 -0.16 -12.94
N GLU A 30 21.41 -0.72 -13.84
CA GLU A 30 20.53 0.07 -14.71
C GLU A 30 19.49 0.86 -13.90
N ASP A 31 18.98 0.26 -12.83
CA ASP A 31 18.04 0.91 -11.91
C ASP A 31 18.72 2.02 -11.11
N TYR A 32 19.97 1.83 -10.67
CA TYR A 32 20.73 2.90 -10.02
C TYR A 32 21.06 4.06 -10.98
N GLU A 33 21.40 3.77 -12.24
CA GLU A 33 21.59 4.80 -13.27
C GLU A 33 20.26 5.56 -13.55
N LEU A 34 19.11 4.88 -13.47
CA LEU A 34 17.80 5.50 -13.57
C LEU A 34 17.46 6.34 -12.33
N ALA A 35 17.78 5.84 -11.13
CA ALA A 35 17.60 6.53 -9.86
C ALA A 35 18.41 7.82 -9.79
N ASP A 36 19.65 7.82 -10.28
CA ASP A 36 20.49 9.01 -10.29
C ASP A 36 19.88 10.12 -11.15
N LYS A 37 19.33 9.77 -12.33
CA LYS A 37 18.59 10.72 -13.18
C LYS A 37 17.32 11.26 -12.51
N LEU A 38 16.59 10.40 -11.81
CA LEU A 38 15.41 10.80 -11.03
C LEU A 38 15.80 11.79 -9.91
N ILE A 39 16.87 11.50 -9.16
CA ILE A 39 17.38 12.35 -8.09
C ILE A 39 17.81 13.72 -8.66
N GLU A 40 18.55 13.73 -9.78
CA GLU A 40 18.93 14.97 -10.46
C GLU A 40 17.72 15.81 -10.85
N GLU A 41 16.69 15.20 -11.45
CA GLU A 41 15.48 15.93 -11.85
C GLU A 41 14.70 16.45 -10.65
N ILE A 42 14.53 15.65 -9.58
CA ILE A 42 13.89 16.11 -8.34
C ILE A 42 14.67 17.28 -7.71
N ASN A 43 16.00 17.24 -7.72
CA ASN A 43 16.83 18.30 -7.16
C ASN A 43 16.65 19.65 -7.89
N THR A 44 16.17 19.66 -9.13
CA THR A 44 15.80 20.92 -9.83
C THR A 44 14.67 21.68 -9.13
N LEU A 45 13.89 21.03 -8.27
CA LEU A 45 12.83 21.65 -7.45
C LEU A 45 13.37 22.35 -6.19
N GLY A 46 14.68 22.30 -5.93
CA GLY A 46 15.34 22.91 -4.78
C GLY A 46 15.72 21.92 -3.66
N TYR A 47 15.65 20.63 -3.92
CA TYR A 47 16.13 19.57 -3.01
C TYR A 47 17.64 19.33 -3.18
N ASN A 48 18.21 18.56 -2.25
CA ASN A 48 19.61 18.15 -2.28
C ASN A 48 19.74 16.67 -1.88
N PHE A 49 18.92 15.83 -2.52
CA PHE A 49 19.00 14.39 -2.37
C PHE A 49 20.22 13.84 -3.09
N LYS A 50 20.78 12.77 -2.53
CA LYS A 50 21.98 12.08 -2.99
C LYS A 50 21.75 10.59 -3.17
N TYR A 51 20.80 10.01 -2.44
CA TYR A 51 20.56 8.58 -2.37
C TYR A 51 19.06 8.29 -2.47
N LEU A 52 18.68 7.10 -2.95
CA LEU A 52 17.28 6.65 -2.90
C LEU A 52 16.77 6.60 -1.45
N THR A 53 17.66 6.24 -0.54
CA THR A 53 17.43 6.28 0.91
C THR A 53 16.85 7.61 1.37
N ASP A 54 17.24 8.74 0.78
CA ASP A 54 16.75 10.05 1.17
C ASP A 54 15.23 10.19 1.05
N PHE A 55 14.62 9.52 0.06
CA PHE A 55 13.18 9.57 -0.18
C PHE A 55 12.36 8.92 0.94
N ASN A 56 12.95 7.96 1.66
CA ASN A 56 12.30 7.28 2.79
C ASN A 56 12.48 8.04 4.11
N TRP A 57 13.52 8.87 4.22
CA TRP A 57 13.90 9.52 5.47
C TRP A 57 13.48 10.99 5.55
N TYR A 58 13.41 11.70 4.42
CA TYR A 58 12.93 13.07 4.40
C TYR A 58 11.45 13.12 4.08
N LYS A 59 10.69 13.86 4.90
CA LYS A 59 9.29 14.09 4.63
C LYS A 59 9.15 15.12 3.50
N VAL A 60 8.74 14.66 2.33
CA VAL A 60 8.56 15.50 1.15
C VAL A 60 7.08 15.60 0.79
N ALA A 61 6.48 16.77 0.98
CA ALA A 61 5.08 17.01 0.65
C ALA A 61 4.95 18.04 -0.50
N ASP A 62 5.65 17.79 -1.60
CA ASP A 62 5.62 18.64 -2.79
C ASP A 62 4.98 17.90 -3.97
N LYS A 63 3.80 18.37 -4.38
CA LYS A 63 3.04 17.78 -5.49
C LYS A 63 3.76 17.84 -6.84
N ARG A 64 4.72 18.76 -7.03
CA ARG A 64 5.48 18.89 -8.27
C ARG A 64 6.29 17.62 -8.58
N ILE A 65 6.64 16.85 -7.55
CA ILE A 65 7.37 15.57 -7.69
C ILE A 65 6.54 14.52 -8.43
N VAL A 66 5.21 14.58 -8.37
CA VAL A 66 4.34 13.58 -9.03
C VAL A 66 4.62 13.52 -10.52
N ASP A 67 4.77 14.67 -11.19
CA ASP A 67 5.00 14.71 -12.64
C ASP A 67 6.40 14.24 -13.04
N ILE A 68 7.38 14.38 -12.13
CA ILE A 68 8.70 13.80 -12.31
C ILE A 68 8.61 12.28 -12.16
N LEU A 69 8.06 11.79 -11.04
CA LEU A 69 7.97 10.34 -10.75
C LEU A 69 7.25 9.54 -11.84
N LYS A 70 6.20 10.09 -12.46
CA LYS A 70 5.50 9.46 -13.58
C LYS A 70 6.42 9.06 -14.74
N LYS A 71 7.54 9.75 -14.93
CA LYS A 71 8.50 9.45 -15.99
C LYS A 71 9.41 8.28 -15.66
N TYR A 72 9.54 7.91 -14.38
CA TYR A 72 10.57 6.98 -13.91
C TYR A 72 9.99 5.72 -13.28
N ILE A 73 8.91 5.83 -12.50
CA ILE A 73 8.52 4.79 -11.55
C ILE A 73 8.19 3.43 -12.18
N LEU A 74 7.69 3.41 -13.42
CA LEU A 74 7.36 2.17 -14.14
C LEU A 74 8.55 1.57 -14.91
N ASN A 75 9.68 2.27 -14.95
CA ASN A 75 10.84 1.89 -15.77
C ASN A 75 11.92 1.14 -14.98
N PHE A 76 11.76 0.99 -13.66
CA PHE A 76 12.67 0.17 -12.86
C PHE A 76 12.44 -1.33 -13.14
N ASN A 77 13.53 -2.08 -13.20
CA ASN A 77 13.50 -3.54 -13.28
C ASN A 77 13.18 -4.13 -11.90
N ASN A 78 13.84 -3.63 -10.86
CA ASN A 78 13.54 -3.91 -9.46
C ASN A 78 12.33 -3.10 -9.00
N LEU A 79 11.15 -3.73 -9.02
CA LEU A 79 9.90 -3.09 -8.60
C LEU A 79 9.85 -2.74 -7.10
N GLY A 80 10.75 -3.30 -6.28
CA GLY A 80 10.92 -2.86 -4.89
C GLY A 80 11.36 -1.40 -4.80
N ILE A 81 12.25 -0.97 -5.71
CA ILE A 81 12.64 0.45 -5.82
C ILE A 81 11.43 1.30 -6.20
N SER A 82 10.63 0.85 -7.18
CA SER A 82 9.39 1.54 -7.57
C SER A 82 8.41 1.71 -6.40
N GLU A 83 8.21 0.66 -5.60
CA GLU A 83 7.34 0.73 -4.42
C GLU A 83 7.88 1.70 -3.36
N ASP A 84 9.19 1.70 -3.10
CA ASP A 84 9.80 2.62 -2.13
C ASP A 84 9.61 4.10 -2.53
N LEU A 85 9.65 4.40 -3.83
CA LEU A 85 9.38 5.75 -4.34
C LEU A 85 7.97 6.26 -4.04
N LEU A 86 7.01 5.37 -3.76
CA LEU A 86 5.65 5.77 -3.42
C LEU A 86 5.58 6.57 -2.11
N ASN A 87 6.58 6.48 -1.23
CA ASN A 87 6.64 7.27 0.00
C ASN A 87 6.59 8.79 -0.27
N LEU A 88 7.09 9.24 -1.43
CA LEU A 88 7.06 10.65 -1.84
C LEU A 88 5.66 11.16 -2.20
N VAL A 89 4.72 10.27 -2.53
CA VAL A 89 3.38 10.62 -3.02
C VAL A 89 2.25 10.07 -2.17
N SER A 90 2.58 9.27 -1.15
CA SER A 90 1.65 8.62 -0.21
C SER A 90 1.06 9.60 0.80
N HIS A 91 0.42 10.64 0.30
CA HIS A 91 -0.11 11.74 1.08
C HIS A 91 -1.55 12.05 0.70
N LYS A 92 -2.37 12.33 1.71
CA LYS A 92 -3.77 12.70 1.50
C LYS A 92 -3.86 13.91 0.57
N GLY A 93 -4.66 13.78 -0.49
CA GLY A 93 -4.88 14.84 -1.46
C GLY A 93 -3.89 14.87 -2.63
N PHE A 94 -2.92 13.96 -2.71
CA PHE A 94 -2.04 13.77 -3.88
C PHE A 94 -2.73 12.95 -4.97
N PHE A 95 -3.95 13.38 -5.33
CA PHE A 95 -4.83 12.65 -6.24
C PHE A 95 -4.25 12.52 -7.65
N GLU A 96 -3.34 13.42 -8.04
CA GLU A 96 -2.64 13.37 -9.32
C GLU A 96 -1.70 12.16 -9.46
N ALA A 97 -1.37 11.51 -8.34
CA ALA A 97 -0.54 10.31 -8.29
C ALA A 97 -1.35 9.00 -8.40
N THR A 98 -2.66 9.01 -8.14
CA THR A 98 -3.43 7.76 -7.99
C THR A 98 -3.35 6.85 -9.21
N GLN A 99 -3.47 7.39 -10.42
CA GLN A 99 -3.34 6.57 -11.64
C GLN A 99 -1.95 5.92 -11.74
N MET A 100 -0.88 6.67 -11.44
CA MET A 100 0.48 6.15 -11.48
C MET A 100 0.68 5.00 -10.47
N VAL A 101 0.08 5.09 -9.28
CA VAL A 101 0.12 3.99 -8.30
C VAL A 101 -0.63 2.77 -8.80
N LEU A 102 -1.78 2.96 -9.46
CA LEU A 102 -2.56 1.88 -10.05
C LEU A 102 -1.83 1.21 -11.22
N ASP A 103 -1.17 1.99 -12.08
CA ASP A 103 -0.38 1.46 -13.19
C ASP A 103 0.80 0.62 -12.65
N LEU A 104 1.44 1.07 -11.56
CA LEU A 104 2.49 0.29 -10.89
C LEU A 104 1.94 -0.99 -10.27
N TYR A 105 0.76 -0.92 -9.62
CA TYR A 105 0.09 -2.11 -9.07
C TYR A 105 -0.17 -3.17 -10.14
N GLU A 106 -0.69 -2.77 -11.31
CA GLU A 106 -0.91 -3.70 -12.42
C GLU A 106 0.41 -4.28 -12.94
N LEU A 107 1.46 -3.46 -13.07
CA LEU A 107 2.78 -3.93 -13.49
C LEU A 107 3.36 -4.97 -12.52
N ILE A 108 3.26 -4.72 -11.21
CA ILE A 108 3.68 -5.69 -10.19
C ILE A 108 2.85 -6.96 -10.32
N LYS A 109 1.52 -6.86 -10.45
CA LYS A 109 0.62 -7.99 -10.65
C LYS A 109 0.95 -8.83 -11.89
N GLU A 110 1.37 -8.20 -12.98
CA GLU A 110 1.79 -8.90 -14.21
C GLU A 110 3.12 -9.64 -14.04
N ARG A 111 4.06 -9.08 -13.26
CA ARG A 111 5.40 -9.67 -13.04
C ARG A 111 5.48 -10.58 -11.82
N LEU A 112 4.45 -10.54 -10.98
CA LEU A 112 4.34 -11.26 -9.73
C LEU A 112 4.53 -12.76 -9.95
N ASN A 113 5.55 -13.31 -9.29
CA ASN A 113 5.62 -14.76 -9.17
C ASN A 113 4.48 -15.20 -8.23
N PRO A 114 3.60 -16.15 -8.63
CA PRO A 114 2.48 -16.60 -7.79
C PRO A 114 2.88 -17.08 -6.39
N LYS A 115 4.17 -17.39 -6.18
CA LYS A 115 4.73 -17.81 -4.90
C LYS A 115 4.92 -16.67 -3.88
N TYR A 116 5.02 -15.41 -4.31
CA TYR A 116 5.30 -14.26 -3.43
C TYR A 116 4.08 -13.36 -3.32
N GLN A 117 3.20 -13.66 -2.37
CA GLN A 117 1.95 -12.90 -2.16
C GLN A 117 2.14 -11.50 -1.54
N CYS A 118 3.37 -11.12 -1.11
CA CYS A 118 3.62 -9.88 -0.36
C CYS A 118 4.05 -8.67 -1.21
N GLU A 119 4.11 -8.79 -2.53
CA GLU A 119 4.42 -7.69 -3.45
C GLU A 119 3.13 -6.88 -3.65
N CYS A 120 3.18 -5.54 -3.62
CA CYS A 120 2.09 -4.54 -3.62
C CYS A 120 1.76 -3.83 -2.29
N ALA A 121 2.47 -4.12 -1.20
CA ALA A 121 2.23 -3.43 0.08
C ALA A 121 2.48 -1.91 -0.01
N GLY A 122 3.45 -1.47 -0.81
CA GLY A 122 3.71 -0.06 -1.08
C GLY A 122 2.56 0.59 -1.83
N CYS A 123 2.04 -0.10 -2.86
CA CYS A 123 0.88 0.36 -3.62
C CYS A 123 -0.38 0.50 -2.74
N ASP A 124 -0.70 -0.52 -1.94
CA ASP A 124 -1.89 -0.48 -1.06
C ASP A 124 -1.80 0.65 -0.02
N ASN A 125 -0.63 0.81 0.61
CA ASN A 125 -0.37 1.92 1.52
C ASN A 125 -0.54 3.28 0.85
N ALA A 126 -0.01 3.44 -0.37
CA ALA A 126 -0.10 4.68 -1.12
C ALA A 126 -1.56 5.01 -1.48
N LEU A 127 -2.30 4.05 -2.04
CA LEU A 127 -3.72 4.21 -2.37
C LEU A 127 -4.55 4.54 -1.12
N HIS A 128 -4.33 3.83 -0.02
CA HIS A 128 -4.98 4.09 1.26
C HIS A 128 -4.72 5.51 1.78
N ASN A 129 -3.46 5.97 1.71
CA ASN A 129 -3.07 7.29 2.22
C ASN A 129 -3.52 8.44 1.31
N ILE A 130 -3.47 8.26 -0.01
CA ILE A 130 -3.98 9.23 -0.97
C ILE A 130 -5.50 9.36 -0.83
N ALA A 131 -6.20 8.22 -0.67
CA ALA A 131 -7.64 8.11 -0.48
C ALA A 131 -8.46 8.84 -1.56
N ASP A 132 -8.07 8.66 -2.82
CA ASP A 132 -8.75 9.30 -3.95
C ASP A 132 -10.07 8.60 -4.30
N ARG A 133 -11.17 9.21 -3.83
CA ARG A 133 -12.51 8.69 -4.06
C ARG A 133 -12.95 8.70 -5.53
N ARG A 134 -12.25 9.43 -6.42
CA ARG A 134 -12.54 9.39 -7.87
C ARG A 134 -12.37 7.97 -8.45
N PHE A 135 -11.55 7.14 -7.80
CA PHE A 135 -11.25 5.76 -8.19
C PHE A 135 -12.08 4.70 -7.44
N GLU A 136 -13.12 5.11 -6.69
CA GLU A 136 -13.97 4.21 -5.91
C GLU A 136 -14.55 3.04 -6.74
N SER A 137 -14.91 3.28 -8.01
CA SER A 137 -15.42 2.22 -8.90
C SER A 137 -14.35 1.19 -9.26
N GLN A 138 -13.12 1.64 -9.52
CA GLN A 138 -12.01 0.74 -9.83
C GLN A 138 -11.60 -0.07 -8.60
N PHE A 139 -11.61 0.54 -7.40
CA PHE A 139 -11.37 -0.19 -6.16
C PHE A 139 -12.43 -1.27 -5.90
N LEU A 140 -13.70 -1.01 -6.24
CA LEU A 140 -14.75 -2.03 -6.20
C LEU A 140 -14.53 -3.16 -7.20
N ASP A 141 -14.02 -2.84 -8.39
CA ASP A 141 -13.70 -3.86 -9.40
C ASP A 141 -12.58 -4.78 -8.91
N TYR A 142 -11.52 -4.23 -8.30
CA TYR A 142 -10.51 -5.03 -7.61
C TYR A 142 -11.11 -5.86 -6.48
N TYR A 143 -12.01 -5.28 -5.68
CA TYR A 143 -12.53 -5.98 -4.51
C TYR A 143 -13.30 -7.27 -4.85
N LYS A 144 -13.79 -7.41 -6.09
CA LYS A 144 -14.49 -8.63 -6.54
C LYS A 144 -13.56 -9.86 -6.65
N SER A 145 -12.26 -9.64 -6.76
CA SER A 145 -11.23 -10.69 -6.83
C SER A 145 -10.68 -10.98 -5.44
N GLU A 146 -10.61 -12.25 -5.05
CA GLU A 146 -10.01 -12.64 -3.76
C GLU A 146 -8.53 -12.24 -3.67
N ASP A 147 -7.78 -12.40 -4.76
CA ASP A 147 -6.35 -12.06 -4.79
C ASP A 147 -6.13 -10.56 -4.59
N ASP A 148 -6.89 -9.73 -5.30
CA ASP A 148 -6.78 -8.28 -5.19
C ASP A 148 -7.34 -7.79 -3.84
N ALA A 149 -8.35 -8.46 -3.26
CA ALA A 149 -8.85 -8.17 -1.92
C ALA A 149 -7.80 -8.40 -0.82
N VAL A 150 -6.90 -9.38 -1.01
CA VAL A 150 -5.79 -9.61 -0.08
C VAL A 150 -4.65 -8.60 -0.32
N ARG A 151 -4.28 -8.38 -1.59
CA ARG A 151 -3.18 -7.46 -1.95
C ARG A 151 -3.46 -6.00 -1.63
N LEU A 152 -4.73 -5.59 -1.72
CA LEU A 152 -5.17 -4.21 -1.53
C LEU A 152 -6.07 -4.04 -0.29
N ALA A 153 -5.79 -4.77 0.79
CA ALA A 153 -6.65 -4.84 1.97
C ALA A 153 -6.94 -3.47 2.61
N LEU A 154 -5.96 -2.55 2.67
CA LEU A 154 -6.13 -1.19 3.18
C LEU A 154 -7.01 -0.34 2.26
N THR A 155 -6.83 -0.50 0.94
CA THR A 155 -7.68 0.14 -0.06
C THR A 155 -9.12 -0.36 0.05
N MET A 156 -9.34 -1.66 0.32
CA MET A 156 -10.68 -2.18 0.59
C MET A 156 -11.25 -1.58 1.88
N GLU A 157 -10.43 -1.42 2.92
CA GLU A 157 -10.82 -0.73 4.15
C GLU A 157 -11.34 0.70 3.86
N LEU A 158 -10.77 1.42 2.88
CA LEU A 158 -11.29 2.74 2.47
C LEU A 158 -12.74 2.67 1.98
N LEU A 159 -13.10 1.65 1.20
CA LEU A 159 -14.48 1.46 0.73
C LEU A 159 -15.45 1.30 1.92
N GLY A 160 -15.02 0.59 2.96
CA GLY A 160 -15.74 0.49 4.23
C GLY A 160 -15.85 1.84 4.94
N LYS A 161 -14.74 2.60 5.06
CA LYS A 161 -14.73 3.95 5.64
C LYS A 161 -15.66 4.92 4.90
N TRP A 162 -15.77 4.77 3.58
CA TRP A 162 -16.68 5.53 2.72
C TRP A 162 -18.13 5.03 2.75
N LYS A 163 -18.39 3.94 3.48
CA LYS A 163 -19.70 3.26 3.59
C LYS A 163 -20.27 2.90 2.22
N ASN A 164 -19.41 2.39 1.34
CA ASN A 164 -19.85 1.96 0.02
C ASN A 164 -20.72 0.69 0.14
N GLU A 165 -21.98 0.78 -0.29
CA GLU A 165 -22.94 -0.31 -0.18
C GLU A 165 -22.59 -1.52 -1.07
N GLN A 166 -21.95 -1.32 -2.22
CA GLN A 166 -21.48 -2.45 -3.05
C GLN A 166 -20.31 -3.17 -2.38
N ALA A 167 -19.38 -2.45 -1.76
CA ALA A 167 -18.30 -3.05 -0.99
C ALA A 167 -18.86 -3.89 0.16
N LYS A 168 -19.90 -3.41 0.86
CA LYS A 168 -20.61 -4.21 1.87
C LYS A 168 -21.09 -5.54 1.30
N LEU A 169 -21.75 -5.52 0.14
CA LEU A 169 -22.27 -6.73 -0.49
C LEU A 169 -21.14 -7.70 -0.86
N ILE A 170 -20.04 -7.20 -1.42
CA ILE A 170 -18.85 -7.99 -1.73
C ILE A 170 -18.28 -8.60 -0.44
N SER A 171 -18.13 -7.82 0.64
CA SER A 171 -17.65 -8.33 1.93
C SER A 171 -18.52 -9.46 2.48
N LEU A 172 -19.85 -9.36 2.35
CA LEU A 172 -20.77 -10.42 2.81
C LEU A 172 -20.59 -11.74 2.03
N VAL A 173 -20.16 -11.66 0.76
CA VAL A 173 -19.76 -12.83 -0.02
C VAL A 173 -18.40 -13.34 0.48
N HIS A 174 -17.41 -12.46 0.62
CA HIS A 174 -16.05 -12.79 1.05
C HIS A 174 -15.96 -13.37 2.47
N LEU A 175 -16.90 -13.05 3.37
CA LEU A 175 -17.00 -13.71 4.69
C LEU A 175 -17.19 -15.23 4.61
N LYS A 176 -17.60 -15.76 3.46
CA LYS A 176 -17.80 -17.19 3.21
C LYS A 176 -16.62 -17.85 2.50
N SER A 177 -15.55 -17.10 2.23
CA SER A 177 -14.35 -17.62 1.58
C SER A 177 -13.63 -18.63 2.49
N ASP A 178 -13.04 -19.65 1.87
CA ASP A 178 -12.10 -20.56 2.55
C ASP A 178 -10.71 -19.90 2.74
N ASN A 179 -10.46 -18.77 2.07
CA ASN A 179 -9.25 -17.99 2.23
C ASN A 179 -9.35 -17.08 3.46
N ARG A 180 -8.57 -17.41 4.49
CA ARG A 180 -8.49 -16.69 5.76
C ARG A 180 -8.24 -15.19 5.58
N GLU A 181 -7.33 -14.80 4.69
CA GLU A 181 -6.95 -13.39 4.50
C GLU A 181 -8.09 -12.58 3.83
N VAL A 182 -8.84 -13.21 2.91
CA VAL A 182 -10.05 -12.62 2.32
C VAL A 182 -11.11 -12.34 3.40
N VAL A 183 -11.29 -13.27 4.35
CA VAL A 183 -12.21 -13.10 5.48
C VAL A 183 -11.74 -11.96 6.40
N PHE A 184 -10.42 -11.81 6.64
CA PHE A 184 -9.88 -10.66 7.38
C PHE A 184 -10.22 -9.35 6.71
N THR A 185 -9.92 -9.20 5.42
CA THR A 185 -10.25 -7.98 4.67
C THR A 185 -11.75 -7.69 4.74
N ALA A 186 -12.62 -8.69 4.55
CA ALA A 186 -14.06 -8.51 4.63
C ALA A 186 -14.55 -8.04 6.01
N LEU A 187 -13.99 -8.57 7.10
CA LEU A 187 -14.27 -8.10 8.45
C LEU A 187 -13.82 -6.65 8.67
N ASP A 188 -12.67 -6.27 8.11
CA ASP A 188 -12.16 -4.91 8.18
C ASP A 188 -12.98 -3.89 7.41
N VAL A 189 -13.63 -4.30 6.31
CA VAL A 189 -14.62 -3.47 5.61
C VAL A 189 -15.93 -3.39 6.40
N ILE A 190 -16.45 -4.54 6.86
CA ILE A 190 -17.77 -4.62 7.52
C ILE A 190 -17.84 -3.80 8.81
N LYS A 191 -16.72 -3.66 9.55
CA LYS A 191 -16.70 -2.93 10.84
C LYS A 191 -17.16 -1.47 10.78
N TYR A 192 -17.28 -0.89 9.58
CA TYR A 192 -17.74 0.47 9.36
C TYR A 192 -19.27 0.62 9.20
N PHE A 193 -20.02 -0.46 9.00
CA PHE A 193 -21.47 -0.47 8.80
C PHE A 193 -22.24 -0.62 10.13
N LYS A 194 -22.04 0.34 11.04
CA LYS A 194 -22.62 0.33 12.40
C LYS A 194 -24.15 0.21 12.37
N GLY A 195 -24.71 -0.67 13.21
CA GLY A 195 -26.15 -0.90 13.31
C GLY A 195 -26.75 -1.79 12.22
N ASP A 196 -25.95 -2.24 11.24
CA ASP A 196 -26.45 -3.07 10.14
C ASP A 196 -26.69 -4.51 10.63
N LYS A 197 -27.97 -4.89 10.69
CA LYS A 197 -28.40 -6.21 11.15
C LYS A 197 -27.89 -7.34 10.25
N ILE A 198 -27.84 -7.12 8.94
CA ILE A 198 -27.40 -8.13 7.96
C ILE A 198 -25.92 -8.41 8.20
N CYS A 199 -25.10 -7.37 8.34
CA CYS A 199 -23.70 -7.52 8.71
C CYS A 199 -23.53 -8.26 10.04
N LYS A 200 -24.34 -7.91 11.05
CA LYS A 200 -24.25 -8.55 12.37
C LYS A 200 -24.59 -10.03 12.33
N GLU A 201 -25.65 -10.39 11.62
CA GLU A 201 -26.06 -11.79 11.42
C GLU A 201 -24.98 -12.56 10.65
N ALA A 202 -24.40 -11.97 9.61
CA ALA A 202 -23.34 -12.60 8.84
C ALA A 202 -22.02 -12.82 9.62
N VAL A 203 -21.65 -11.89 10.51
CA VAL A 203 -20.43 -12.00 11.32
C VAL A 203 -20.61 -12.90 12.56
N SER A 204 -21.85 -13.08 13.04
CA SER A 204 -22.14 -13.85 14.27
C SER A 204 -21.56 -15.27 14.30
N PRO A 205 -21.71 -16.10 13.24
CA PRO A 205 -21.12 -17.43 13.21
C PRO A 205 -19.59 -17.42 13.33
N LEU A 206 -18.92 -16.40 12.78
CA LEU A 206 -17.45 -16.30 12.78
C LEU A 206 -16.88 -16.09 14.19
N CYS A 207 -17.67 -15.60 15.15
CA CYS A 207 -17.25 -15.51 16.55
C CYS A 207 -16.94 -16.86 17.20
N HIS A 208 -17.39 -17.95 16.59
CA HIS A 208 -17.15 -19.33 17.00
C HIS A 208 -16.31 -20.10 15.98
N SER A 209 -15.62 -19.40 15.07
CA SER A 209 -14.71 -20.02 14.11
C SER A 209 -13.64 -20.86 14.81
N LYS A 210 -13.22 -21.95 14.15
CA LYS A 210 -12.07 -22.75 14.58
C LYS A 210 -10.76 -21.96 14.46
N ASP A 211 -10.71 -21.02 13.50
CA ASP A 211 -9.63 -20.04 13.42
C ASP A 211 -9.80 -19.02 14.54
N LYS A 212 -8.85 -19.03 15.48
CA LYS A 212 -8.89 -18.19 16.68
C LYS A 212 -8.75 -16.70 16.36
N ASP A 213 -8.03 -16.36 15.30
CA ASP A 213 -7.77 -14.98 14.92
C ASP A 213 -9.01 -14.39 14.23
N ILE A 214 -9.66 -15.16 13.35
CA ILE A 214 -10.97 -14.80 12.78
C ILE A 214 -11.99 -14.65 13.91
N ALA A 215 -12.06 -15.61 14.85
CA ALA A 215 -12.99 -15.53 15.97
C ALA A 215 -12.75 -14.31 16.88
N SER A 216 -11.47 -13.96 17.11
CA SER A 216 -11.07 -12.78 17.88
C SER A 216 -11.49 -11.49 17.17
N LEU A 217 -11.22 -11.37 15.86
CA LEU A 217 -11.59 -10.18 15.10
C LEU A 217 -13.11 -10.04 14.96
N ALA A 218 -13.83 -11.11 14.62
CA ALA A 218 -15.29 -11.11 14.51
C ALA A 218 -15.96 -10.60 15.79
N LYS A 219 -15.48 -11.02 16.97
CA LYS A 219 -15.95 -10.51 18.26
C LYS A 219 -15.71 -9.02 18.45
N LYS A 220 -14.59 -8.49 17.95
CA LYS A 220 -14.32 -7.04 17.96
C LYS A 220 -15.24 -6.30 16.99
N VAL A 221 -15.49 -6.86 15.82
CA VAL A 221 -16.33 -6.27 14.78
C VAL A 221 -17.80 -6.23 15.22
N ILE A 222 -18.35 -7.31 15.80
CA ILE A 222 -19.73 -7.34 16.30
C ILE A 222 -20.01 -6.27 17.35
N LYS A 223 -19.03 -5.91 18.19
CA LYS A 223 -19.19 -4.84 19.18
C LYS A 223 -19.37 -3.46 18.53
N LYS A 224 -18.94 -3.30 17.27
CA LYS A 224 -19.06 -2.07 16.49
C LYS A 224 -20.31 -2.06 15.59
N LEU A 225 -20.93 -3.23 15.35
CA LEU A 225 -22.17 -3.43 14.59
C LEU A 225 -23.41 -3.37 15.48
#